data_AF-A0A7V5V3S1-F1
#
_entry.id   AF-A0A7V5V3S1-F1
#
_cell.length_a   1.000
_cell.length_b   1.000
_cell.length_c   1.000
_cell.angle_alpha   90.00
_cell.angle_beta   90.00
_cell.angle_gamma   90.00
#
_symmetry.space_group_name_H-M   'P 1'
#
loop_
_entity.id
_entity.type
_entity.pdbx_description
1 polymer ?
#
loop_
_entity_poly.entity_id
_entity_poly.type
_entity_poly.pdbx_seq_one_letter_code
_entity_poly.pdbx_strand_id
1 'polypeptide(L)'
;LETIVVDQRGAISSMETQMTTLEQTNRGVVPMIIEMVDALGKIVEADIPFKKEERQKRVAKLENMLGDSDVTTAELYRKVTEAYSIELDYGSTVDSYVGRLPSEKQVDFLRVGRTTLIYQTLNQEVSGWWNASTGKFETLDRRYNGEIKEAIRIAKKQASPNLAGLPVLGAKAAGGQ
;
A
#
# COMPACT_ATOMS: atom_id res chain seq x y z
N LEU A 1 0.63 48.17 -37.28
CA LEU A 1 0.72 46.87 -37.97
C LEU A 1 2.02 46.13 -37.65
N GLU A 2 3.15 46.81 -37.47
CA GLU A 2 4.42 46.19 -37.05
C GLU A 2 4.39 45.63 -35.60
N THR A 3 3.69 46.30 -34.68
CA THR A 3 3.63 45.89 -33.26
C THR A 3 2.93 44.53 -33.05
N ILE A 4 1.97 44.17 -33.91
CA ILE A 4 1.21 42.90 -33.81
C ILE A 4 2.05 41.72 -34.32
N VAL A 5 2.94 41.95 -35.30
CA VAL A 5 3.81 40.90 -35.87
C VAL A 5 4.98 40.57 -34.94
N VAL A 6 5.47 41.55 -34.16
CA VAL A 6 6.49 41.35 -33.12
C VAL A 6 5.94 40.54 -31.95
N ASP A 7 4.72 40.83 -31.53
CA ASP A 7 4.06 40.10 -30.41
C ASP A 7 3.81 38.63 -30.76
N GLN A 8 3.42 38.33 -32.01
CA GLN A 8 3.25 36.94 -32.46
C GLN A 8 4.58 36.17 -32.54
N ARG A 9 5.69 36.81 -32.91
CA ARG A 9 7.01 36.16 -32.92
C ARG A 9 7.54 35.87 -31.52
N GLY A 10 7.25 36.76 -30.55
CA GLY A 10 7.54 36.51 -29.12
C GLY A 10 6.70 35.39 -28.52
N ALA A 11 5.43 35.30 -28.91
CA ALA A 11 4.54 34.21 -28.49
C ALA A 11 5.01 32.84 -29.02
N ILE A 12 5.44 32.76 -30.28
CA ILE A 12 5.98 31.52 -30.87
C ILE A 12 7.29 31.11 -30.18
N SER A 13 8.22 32.05 -29.96
CA SER A 13 9.49 31.76 -29.28
C SER A 13 9.31 31.33 -27.81
N SER A 14 8.35 31.92 -27.10
CA SER A 14 8.01 31.51 -25.73
C SER A 14 7.32 30.14 -25.68
N MET A 15 6.49 29.80 -26.67
CA MET A 15 5.91 28.46 -26.84
C MET A 15 6.98 27.41 -27.17
N GLU A 16 7.92 27.69 -28.08
CA GLU A 16 9.05 26.79 -28.40
C GLU A 16 9.97 26.57 -27.20
N THR A 17 10.23 27.62 -26.41
CA THR A 17 11.03 27.52 -25.18
C THR A 17 10.29 26.72 -24.09
N GLN A 18 8.97 26.89 -23.97
CA GLN A 18 8.13 26.08 -23.09
C GLN A 18 8.09 24.61 -23.52
N MET A 19 8.01 24.33 -24.83
CA MET A 19 8.11 22.98 -25.38
C MET A 19 9.48 22.35 -25.08
N THR A 20 10.57 23.10 -25.28
CA THR A 20 11.94 22.60 -25.01
C THR A 20 12.17 22.32 -23.52
N THR A 21 11.58 23.12 -22.63
CA THR A 21 11.67 22.93 -21.17
C THR A 21 10.85 21.72 -20.69
N LEU A 22 9.69 21.47 -21.32
CA LEU A 22 8.88 20.26 -21.11
C LEU A 22 9.60 19.00 -21.64
N GLU A 23 10.27 19.10 -22.78
CA GLU A 23 11.07 18.00 -23.35
C GLU A 23 12.31 17.65 -22.52
N GLN A 24 12.98 18.64 -21.91
CA GLN A 24 14.13 18.40 -21.03
C GLN A 24 13.73 17.83 -19.66
N THR A 25 12.59 18.26 -19.10
CA THR A 25 12.05 17.68 -17.85
C THR A 25 11.56 16.24 -18.08
N ASN A 26 10.96 15.94 -19.24
CA ASN A 26 10.54 14.58 -19.60
C ASN A 26 11.69 13.58 -19.71
N ARG A 27 12.92 14.01 -20.04
CA ARG A 27 14.08 13.12 -20.22
C ARG A 27 14.65 12.53 -18.92
N GLY A 28 14.41 13.15 -17.77
CA GLY A 28 14.88 12.66 -16.47
C GLY A 28 13.83 11.91 -15.64
N VAL A 29 12.56 12.26 -15.80
CA VAL A 29 11.49 11.75 -14.91
C VAL A 29 11.02 10.35 -15.32
N VAL A 30 10.96 10.04 -16.62
CA VAL A 30 10.52 8.70 -17.08
C VAL A 30 11.46 7.58 -16.59
N PRO A 31 12.80 7.69 -16.72
CA PRO A 31 13.71 6.71 -16.14
C PRO A 31 13.49 6.48 -14.63
N MET A 32 13.27 7.57 -13.88
CA MET A 32 12.96 7.48 -12.44
C MET A 32 11.66 6.73 -12.16
N ILE A 33 10.59 7.00 -12.93
CA ILE A 33 9.31 6.29 -12.77
C ILE A 33 9.49 4.79 -13.06
N ILE A 34 10.27 4.41 -14.07
CA ILE A 34 10.59 3.00 -14.35
C ILE A 34 11.26 2.37 -13.13
N GLU A 35 12.31 3.00 -12.59
CA GLU A 35 12.99 2.51 -11.39
C GLU A 35 12.06 2.41 -10.18
N MET A 36 11.12 3.34 -10.02
CA MET A 36 10.12 3.31 -8.95
C MET A 36 9.16 2.13 -9.10
N VAL A 37 8.72 1.78 -10.31
CA VAL A 37 7.86 0.62 -10.57
C VAL A 37 8.63 -0.68 -10.31
N ASP A 38 9.87 -0.78 -10.78
CA ASP A 38 10.74 -1.94 -10.53
C ASP A 38 11.00 -2.14 -9.03
N ALA A 39 11.29 -1.05 -8.30
CA ALA A 39 11.47 -1.09 -6.86
C ALA A 39 10.18 -1.51 -6.13
N LEU A 40 9.02 -1.06 -6.60
CA LEU A 40 7.73 -1.49 -6.07
C LEU A 40 7.51 -3.00 -6.25
N GLY A 41 7.86 -3.54 -7.43
CA GLY A 41 7.85 -4.98 -7.68
C GLY A 41 8.72 -5.76 -6.69
N LYS A 42 9.97 -5.32 -6.49
CA LYS A 42 10.90 -5.93 -5.53
C LYS A 42 10.37 -5.88 -4.09
N ILE A 43 9.74 -4.78 -3.70
CA ILE A 43 9.08 -4.64 -2.39
C ILE A 43 7.95 -5.67 -2.24
N VAL A 44 7.15 -5.90 -3.28
CA VAL A 44 6.06 -6.90 -3.23
C VAL A 44 6.61 -8.33 -3.15
N GLU A 45 7.72 -8.61 -3.82
CA GLU A 45 8.33 -9.95 -3.83
C GLU A 45 9.05 -10.31 -2.53
N ALA A 46 9.76 -9.36 -1.92
CA ALA A 46 10.59 -9.58 -0.73
C ALA A 46 9.79 -9.56 0.59
N ASP A 47 8.54 -9.14 0.55
CA ASP A 47 7.70 -8.92 1.72
C ASP A 47 6.90 -10.17 2.12
N ILE A 48 6.24 -10.13 3.29
CA ILE A 48 5.36 -11.21 3.74
C ILE A 48 4.20 -11.38 2.73
N PRO A 49 3.71 -12.62 2.50
CA PRO A 49 2.84 -12.94 1.36
C PRO A 49 1.37 -12.56 1.60
N PHE A 50 1.10 -11.31 1.96
CA PHE A 50 -0.25 -10.78 2.11
C PHE A 50 -0.74 -10.15 0.82
N LYS A 51 -2.03 -10.37 0.50
CA LYS A 51 -2.72 -9.82 -0.70
C LYS A 51 -1.84 -9.87 -1.98
N LYS A 52 -1.03 -10.93 -2.12
CA LYS A 52 0.08 -10.99 -3.08
C LYS A 52 -0.41 -10.76 -4.51
N GLU A 53 -1.50 -11.41 -4.89
CA GLU A 53 -2.10 -11.27 -6.22
C GLU A 53 -2.57 -9.84 -6.52
N GLU A 54 -3.21 -9.18 -5.55
CA GLU A 54 -3.69 -7.79 -5.73
C GLU A 54 -2.51 -6.83 -5.91
N ARG A 55 -1.47 -7.00 -5.09
CA ARG A 55 -0.25 -6.18 -5.13
C ARG A 55 0.52 -6.39 -6.44
N GLN A 56 0.67 -7.64 -6.88
CA GLN A 56 1.28 -7.97 -8.17
C GLN A 56 0.48 -7.42 -9.36
N LYS A 57 -0.86 -7.53 -9.33
CA LYS A 57 -1.73 -6.93 -10.36
C LYS A 57 -1.56 -5.41 -10.44
N ARG A 58 -1.35 -4.74 -9.30
CA ARG A 58 -1.09 -3.29 -9.26
C ARG A 58 0.23 -2.95 -9.93
N VAL A 59 1.31 -3.70 -9.64
CA VAL A 59 2.62 -3.52 -10.29
C VAL A 59 2.51 -3.75 -11.79
N ALA A 60 1.91 -4.88 -12.22
CA ALA A 60 1.71 -5.20 -13.63
C ALA A 60 0.90 -4.12 -14.38
N LYS A 61 -0.09 -3.51 -13.70
CA LYS A 61 -0.83 -2.39 -14.29
C LYS A 61 0.05 -1.17 -14.51
N LEU A 62 0.95 -0.85 -13.58
CA LEU A 62 1.90 0.26 -13.73
C LEU A 62 2.92 -0.02 -14.85
N GLU A 63 3.40 -1.26 -14.95
CA GLU A 63 4.28 -1.70 -16.03
C GLU A 63 3.62 -1.53 -17.41
N ASN A 64 2.35 -1.92 -17.54
CA ASN A 64 1.60 -1.72 -18.78
C ASN A 64 1.46 -0.23 -19.14
N MET A 65 1.24 0.63 -18.15
CA MET A 65 1.12 2.07 -18.37
C MET A 65 2.44 2.72 -18.82
N LEU A 66 3.61 2.15 -18.49
CA LEU A 66 4.91 2.67 -18.93
C LEU A 66 5.12 2.53 -20.44
N GLY A 67 4.49 1.53 -21.08
CA GLY A 67 4.57 1.29 -22.52
C GLY A 67 3.43 1.91 -23.33
N ASP A 68 2.47 2.57 -22.66
CA ASP A 68 1.27 3.12 -23.27
C ASP A 68 1.50 4.56 -23.75
N SER A 69 1.38 4.80 -25.05
CA SER A 69 1.58 6.12 -25.67
C SER A 69 0.49 7.14 -25.31
N ASP A 70 -0.68 6.67 -24.86
CA ASP A 70 -1.80 7.53 -24.50
C ASP A 70 -1.70 8.05 -23.06
N VAL A 71 -0.75 7.53 -22.27
CA VAL A 71 -0.57 7.89 -20.86
C VAL A 71 0.50 8.98 -20.72
N THR A 72 0.10 10.10 -20.11
CA THR A 72 1.03 11.19 -19.81
C THR A 72 1.99 10.84 -18.66
N THR A 73 3.20 11.39 -18.67
CA THR A 73 4.18 11.27 -17.58
C THR A 73 3.60 11.70 -16.22
N ALA A 74 2.74 12.72 -16.20
CA ALA A 74 2.09 13.19 -14.97
C ALA A 74 1.12 12.15 -14.39
N GLU A 75 0.37 11.47 -15.24
CA GLU A 75 -0.56 10.41 -14.80
C GLU A 75 0.21 9.19 -14.29
N LEU A 76 1.30 8.80 -14.95
CA LEU A 76 2.21 7.76 -14.48
C LEU A 76 2.76 8.08 -13.08
N TYR A 77 3.31 9.28 -12.89
CA TYR A 77 3.83 9.72 -11.59
C TYR A 77 2.74 9.67 -10.50
N ARG A 78 1.54 10.17 -10.81
CA ARG A 78 0.40 10.13 -9.90
C ARG A 78 0.01 8.70 -9.51
N LYS A 79 -0.04 7.77 -10.47
CA LYS A 79 -0.38 6.37 -10.22
C LYS A 79 0.69 5.63 -9.42
N VAL A 80 1.96 5.87 -9.72
CA VAL A 80 3.06 5.27 -8.97
C VAL A 80 3.06 5.77 -7.52
N THR A 81 2.95 7.08 -7.30
CA THR A 81 2.88 7.65 -5.93
C THR A 81 1.63 7.21 -5.14
N GLU A 82 0.49 7.03 -5.81
CA GLU A 82 -0.71 6.41 -5.23
C GLU A 82 -0.43 4.97 -4.78
N ALA A 83 0.25 4.17 -5.62
CA ALA A 83 0.63 2.81 -5.26
C ALA A 83 1.61 2.75 -4.09
N TYR A 84 2.59 3.65 -4.03
CA TYR A 84 3.50 3.78 -2.89
C TYR A 84 2.77 4.17 -1.61
N SER A 85 1.82 5.10 -1.67
CA SER A 85 0.99 5.48 -0.51
C SER A 85 0.24 4.27 0.05
N ILE A 86 -0.36 3.45 -0.82
CA ILE A 86 -1.05 2.22 -0.39
C ILE A 86 -0.07 1.24 0.26
N GLU A 87 1.14 1.10 -0.27
CA GLU A 87 2.17 0.26 0.34
C GLU A 87 2.64 0.78 1.70
N LEU A 88 2.76 2.09 1.87
CA LEU A 88 3.08 2.71 3.16
C LEU A 88 1.96 2.49 4.18
N ASP A 89 0.70 2.56 3.77
CA ASP A 89 -0.45 2.27 4.64
C ASP A 89 -0.43 0.82 5.16
N TYR A 90 0.04 -0.14 4.36
CA TYR A 90 0.24 -1.49 4.85
C TYR A 90 1.32 -1.57 5.95
N GLY A 91 2.22 -0.59 6.06
CA GLY A 91 3.19 -0.52 7.18
C GLY A 91 2.53 -0.25 8.53
N SER A 92 1.51 0.59 8.57
CA SER A 92 0.96 1.17 9.81
C SER A 92 -0.38 0.58 10.25
N THR A 93 -1.08 -0.12 9.36
CA THR A 93 -2.45 -0.59 9.61
C THR A 93 -2.53 -2.05 10.07
N VAL A 94 -3.57 -2.35 10.84
CA VAL A 94 -4.02 -3.72 11.14
C VAL A 94 -5.26 -4.00 10.28
N ASP A 95 -5.24 -5.10 9.55
CA ASP A 95 -6.33 -5.45 8.62
C ASP A 95 -6.62 -6.95 8.68
N SER A 96 -7.85 -7.33 8.32
CA SER A 96 -8.25 -8.73 8.20
C SER A 96 -9.07 -8.98 6.95
N TYR A 97 -8.76 -10.07 6.26
CA TYR A 97 -9.40 -10.45 5.01
C TYR A 97 -9.44 -11.97 4.86
N VAL A 98 -10.40 -12.46 4.09
CA VAL A 98 -10.47 -13.88 3.74
C VAL A 98 -9.54 -14.16 2.57
N GLY A 99 -8.74 -15.21 2.67
CA GLY A 99 -7.85 -15.65 1.59
C GLY A 99 -7.65 -17.17 1.60
N ARG A 100 -6.73 -17.65 0.76
CA ARG A 100 -6.35 -19.06 0.69
C ARG A 100 -4.91 -19.26 1.11
N LEU A 101 -4.67 -20.31 1.88
CA LEU A 101 -3.31 -20.83 2.10
C LEU A 101 -2.80 -21.51 0.82
N PRO A 102 -1.47 -21.77 0.70
CA PRO A 102 -0.92 -22.59 -0.39
C PRO A 102 -1.55 -23.98 -0.52
N SER A 103 -2.23 -24.47 0.53
CA SER A 103 -3.00 -25.71 0.53
C SER A 103 -4.43 -25.56 -0.02
N GLU A 104 -4.77 -24.43 -0.66
CA GLU A 104 -6.11 -24.02 -1.11
C GLU A 104 -7.18 -23.90 -0.01
N LYS A 105 -6.80 -24.04 1.26
CA LYS A 105 -7.73 -23.91 2.37
C LYS A 105 -8.09 -22.44 2.59
N GLN A 106 -9.37 -22.13 2.61
CA GLN A 106 -9.87 -20.79 2.92
C GLN A 106 -9.71 -20.49 4.42
N VAL A 107 -9.15 -19.33 4.73
CA VAL A 107 -8.84 -18.87 6.08
C VAL A 107 -9.08 -17.38 6.22
N ASP A 108 -9.29 -16.92 7.44
CA ASP A 108 -9.21 -15.51 7.80
C ASP A 108 -7.75 -15.15 8.06
N PHE A 109 -7.22 -14.20 7.29
CA PHE A 109 -5.93 -13.60 7.57
C PHE A 109 -6.09 -12.40 8.50
N LEU A 110 -5.12 -12.24 9.40
CA LEU A 110 -4.89 -11.06 10.21
C LEU A 110 -3.49 -10.54 9.89
N ARG A 111 -3.43 -9.31 9.39
CA ARG A 111 -2.18 -8.61 9.10
C ARG A 111 -1.99 -7.50 10.13
N VAL A 112 -0.81 -7.46 10.75
CA VAL A 112 -0.38 -6.37 11.63
C VAL A 112 0.83 -5.71 10.98
N GLY A 113 0.60 -4.55 10.35
CA GLY A 113 1.65 -3.86 9.59
C GLY A 113 2.27 -4.76 8.51
N ARG A 114 3.59 -4.75 8.41
CA ARG A 114 4.39 -5.64 7.54
C ARG A 114 5.25 -6.64 8.32
N THR A 115 5.01 -6.76 9.62
CA THR A 115 5.83 -7.63 10.49
C THR A 115 5.17 -8.98 10.71
N THR A 116 3.84 -9.02 10.75
CA THR A 116 3.11 -10.23 11.16
C THR A 116 1.93 -10.49 10.23
N LEU A 117 1.86 -11.73 9.73
CA LEU A 117 0.71 -12.28 9.03
C LEU A 117 0.30 -13.57 9.73
N ILE A 118 -0.90 -13.57 10.29
CA ILE A 118 -1.52 -14.70 10.98
C ILE A 118 -2.69 -15.19 10.13
N TYR A 119 -2.96 -16.48 10.17
CA TYR A 119 -4.22 -17.03 9.68
C TYR A 119 -4.97 -17.73 10.79
N GLN A 120 -6.29 -17.80 10.63
CA GLN A 120 -7.17 -18.65 11.41
C GLN A 120 -8.14 -19.34 10.46
N THR A 121 -8.36 -20.64 10.67
CA THR A 121 -9.37 -21.38 9.90
C THR A 121 -10.75 -20.81 10.15
N LEU A 122 -11.66 -20.91 9.18
CA LEU A 122 -13.02 -20.33 9.31
C LEU A 122 -13.82 -20.92 10.49
N ASN A 123 -13.52 -22.16 10.88
CA ASN A 123 -14.07 -22.80 12.09
C ASN A 123 -13.37 -22.38 13.40
N GLN A 124 -12.35 -21.52 13.32
CA GLN A 124 -11.61 -20.92 14.44
C GLN A 124 -10.82 -21.90 15.33
N GLU A 125 -10.62 -23.14 14.86
CA GLU A 125 -9.94 -24.20 15.63
C GLU A 125 -8.43 -24.23 15.44
N VAL A 126 -7.92 -23.71 14.32
CA VAL A 126 -6.50 -23.75 13.98
C VAL A 126 -6.05 -22.36 13.56
N SER A 127 -5.04 -21.85 14.25
CA SER A 127 -4.33 -20.65 13.87
C SER A 127 -2.88 -20.96 13.52
N GLY A 128 -2.30 -20.09 12.70
CA GLY A 128 -0.89 -20.17 12.36
C GLY A 128 -0.37 -18.81 11.91
N TRP A 129 0.92 -18.72 11.65
CA TRP A 129 1.60 -17.48 11.31
C TRP A 129 2.58 -17.70 10.18
N TRP A 130 2.92 -16.64 9.46
CA TRP A 130 3.97 -16.64 8.47
C TRP A 130 5.34 -16.51 9.14
N ASN A 131 6.14 -17.57 9.07
CA ASN A 131 7.53 -17.54 9.52
C ASN A 131 8.43 -17.07 8.37
N ALA A 132 8.93 -15.84 8.49
CA ALA A 132 9.81 -15.24 7.48
C ALA A 132 11.18 -15.94 7.35
N SER A 133 11.63 -16.65 8.39
CA SER A 133 12.91 -17.40 8.34
C SER A 133 12.79 -18.70 7.56
N THR A 134 11.65 -19.37 7.63
CA THR A 134 11.40 -20.63 6.91
C THR A 134 10.65 -20.43 5.60
N GLY A 135 10.08 -19.24 5.38
CA GLY A 135 9.28 -18.90 4.22
C GLY A 135 7.99 -19.72 4.13
N LYS A 136 7.42 -20.10 5.28
CA LYS A 136 6.25 -20.99 5.35
C LYS A 136 5.28 -20.56 6.45
N PHE A 137 4.03 -21.01 6.29
CA PHE A 137 3.05 -20.93 7.36
C PHE A 137 3.26 -22.04 8.37
N GLU A 138 3.32 -21.68 9.64
CA GLU A 138 3.51 -22.60 10.77
C GLU A 138 2.33 -22.48 11.73
N THR A 139 1.88 -23.61 12.28
CA THR A 139 0.76 -23.64 13.23
C THR A 139 1.17 -23.07 14.58
N LEU A 140 0.29 -22.26 15.17
CA LEU A 140 0.43 -21.76 16.53
C LEU A 140 -0.20 -22.73 17.53
N ASP A 141 0.23 -22.63 18.79
CA ASP A 141 -0.41 -23.32 19.90
C ASP A 141 -1.88 -22.89 20.02
N ARG A 142 -2.79 -23.85 20.24
CA ARG A 142 -4.24 -23.63 20.35
C ARG A 142 -4.61 -22.63 21.44
N ARG A 143 -3.75 -22.44 22.45
CA ARG A 143 -3.97 -21.44 23.50
C ARG A 143 -4.16 -20.02 22.97
N TYR A 144 -3.63 -19.70 21.79
CA TYR A 144 -3.72 -18.38 21.15
C TYR A 144 -4.96 -18.17 20.29
N ASN A 145 -5.76 -19.21 20.04
CA ASN A 145 -6.89 -19.14 19.10
C ASN A 145 -7.94 -18.09 19.54
N GLY A 146 -8.14 -17.94 20.86
CA GLY A 146 -9.10 -17.01 21.42
C GLY A 146 -8.70 -15.55 21.18
N GLU A 147 -7.45 -15.21 21.45
CA GLU A 147 -6.89 -13.88 21.23
C GLU A 147 -6.82 -13.52 19.74
N ILE A 148 -6.46 -14.48 18.89
CA ILE A 148 -6.41 -14.28 17.43
C ILE A 148 -7.81 -14.03 16.87
N LYS A 149 -8.80 -14.81 17.32
CA LYS A 149 -10.20 -14.59 16.97
C LYS A 149 -10.63 -13.18 17.34
N GLU A 150 -10.26 -12.72 18.54
CA GLU A 150 -10.59 -11.36 18.99
C GLU A 150 -9.93 -10.30 18.14
N ALA A 151 -8.63 -10.45 17.86
CA ALA A 151 -7.88 -9.53 17.03
C ALA A 151 -8.45 -9.44 15.61
N ILE A 152 -8.91 -10.56 15.02
CA ILE A 152 -9.61 -10.58 13.74
C ILE A 152 -10.92 -9.79 13.82
N ARG A 153 -11.73 -9.97 14.87
CA ARG A 153 -12.98 -9.19 15.04
C ARG A 153 -12.70 -7.70 15.16
N ILE A 154 -11.68 -7.30 15.92
CA ILE A 154 -11.27 -5.91 16.07
C ILE A 154 -10.81 -5.34 14.72
N ALA A 155 -9.97 -6.07 13.98
CA ALA A 155 -9.49 -5.65 12.66
C ALA A 155 -10.65 -5.49 11.65
N LYS A 156 -11.67 -6.36 11.74
CA LYS A 156 -12.92 -6.26 10.95
C LYS A 156 -13.89 -5.18 11.47
N LYS A 157 -13.52 -4.43 12.52
CA LYS A 157 -14.39 -3.45 13.21
C LYS A 157 -15.69 -4.04 13.76
N GLN A 158 -15.69 -5.34 14.06
CA GLN A 158 -16.81 -6.09 14.64
C GLN A 158 -16.74 -6.16 16.17
N ALA A 159 -15.62 -5.75 16.75
CA ALA A 159 -15.41 -5.61 18.19
C ALA A 159 -14.60 -4.34 18.46
N SER A 160 -14.85 -3.71 19.61
CA SER A 160 -14.05 -2.59 20.07
C SER A 160 -12.80 -3.11 20.79
N PRO A 161 -11.62 -2.47 20.62
CA PRO A 161 -10.47 -2.76 21.46
C PRO A 161 -10.83 -2.63 22.94
N ASN A 162 -10.33 -3.53 23.78
CA ASN A 162 -10.50 -3.39 25.22
C ASN A 162 -9.60 -2.27 25.74
N LEU A 163 -10.21 -1.13 26.06
CA LEU A 163 -9.53 0.05 26.62
C LEU A 163 -9.68 0.15 28.15
N ALA A 164 -10.28 -0.86 28.79
CA ALA A 164 -10.48 -0.87 30.24
C ALA A 164 -9.12 -0.86 30.95
N GLY A 165 -8.84 0.22 31.67
CA GLY A 165 -7.57 0.44 32.38
C GLY A 165 -6.63 1.45 31.73
N LEU A 166 -6.99 2.05 30.59
CA LEU A 166 -6.23 3.21 30.10
C LEU A 166 -6.44 4.41 31.03
N PRO A 167 -5.37 5.02 31.56
CA PRO A 167 -5.50 6.25 32.32
C PRO A 167 -5.99 7.35 31.38
N VAL A 168 -7.09 8.00 31.73
CA VAL A 168 -7.54 9.20 31.03
C VAL A 168 -6.62 10.35 31.44
N LEU A 169 -5.52 10.51 30.70
CA LEU A 169 -4.59 11.63 30.87
C LEU A 169 -5.25 12.88 30.29
N GLY A 170 -6.08 13.55 31.10
CA GLY A 170 -6.74 14.79 30.68
C GLY A 170 -7.96 15.21 31.51
N ALA A 171 -8.55 14.30 32.29
CA ALA A 171 -9.53 14.69 33.28
C ALA A 171 -8.80 15.34 34.46
N LYS A 172 -8.55 16.66 34.39
CA LYS A 172 -8.36 17.44 35.61
C LYS A 172 -9.60 17.16 36.45
N ALA A 173 -9.42 16.50 37.60
CA ALA A 173 -10.46 16.37 38.59
C ALA A 173 -11.02 17.78 38.86
N ALA A 174 -12.24 18.05 38.37
CA ALA A 174 -13.01 19.16 38.89
C ALA A 174 -13.19 18.85 40.38
N GLY A 175 -12.70 19.78 41.20
CA GLY A 175 -12.28 19.52 42.56
C GLY A 175 -13.38 18.96 43.45
N GLY A 176 -12.94 18.22 44.46
CA GLY A 176 -13.71 18.12 45.69
C GLY A 176 -13.83 19.49 46.35
N GLN A 177 -15.04 19.79 46.78
CA GLN A 177 -15.36 20.26 48.12
C GLN A 177 -16.67 19.60 48.54
#